data_AF-A0A7Y4XXZ0-F1
#
_entry.id   AF-A0A7Y4XXZ0-F1
#
_cell.length_a   1.000
_cell.length_b   1.000
_cell.length_c   1.000
_cell.angle_alpha   90.00
_cell.angle_beta   90.00
_cell.angle_gamma   90.00
#
_symmetry.space_group_name_H-M   'P 1'
#
loop_
_entity.id
_entity.type
_entity.pdbx_description
1 polymer ?
#
loop_
_entity_poly.entity_id
_entity_poly.type
_entity_poly.pdbx_seq_one_letter_code
_entity_poly.pdbx_strand_id
1 'polypeptide(L)'
;MTPAVCALIAEKVSLDFSPEQVSGWLLTERDIKISHERIYQHVWTDKHQGGELYKHLRHSSKKRKKQYGSKDKRGQIRNRISIEERPEIVGHL
;
A
#
# COMPACT_ATOMS: atom_id res chain seq x y z
N MET A 1 9.15 13.54 -16.57
CA MET A 1 9.87 12.38 -16.01
C MET A 1 10.74 11.85 -17.13
N THR A 2 12.04 11.67 -16.90
CA THR A 2 12.92 11.18 -17.98
C THR A 2 12.64 9.70 -18.24
N PRO A 3 12.80 9.20 -19.48
CA PRO A 3 12.54 7.80 -19.82
C PRO A 3 13.37 6.82 -18.96
N ALA A 4 14.62 7.18 -18.65
CA ALA A 4 15.49 6.40 -17.78
C ALA A 4 14.91 6.22 -16.37
N VAL A 5 14.31 7.28 -15.81
CA VAL A 5 13.68 7.22 -14.48
C VAL A 5 12.39 6.43 -14.52
N CYS A 6 11.60 6.52 -15.60
CA CYS A 6 10.42 5.67 -15.80
C CYS A 6 10.81 4.18 -15.78
N ALA A 7 11.89 3.82 -16.47
CA ALA A 7 12.39 2.44 -16.50
C ALA A 7 12.80 1.94 -15.10
N LEU A 8 13.52 2.76 -14.33
CA LEU A 8 13.88 2.44 -12.94
C LEU A 8 12.65 2.27 -12.04
N ILE A 9 11.65 3.15 -12.18
CA ILE A 9 10.40 3.04 -11.44
C ILE A 9 9.68 1.73 -11.80
N ALA A 10 9.55 1.42 -13.09
CA ALA A 10 8.91 0.20 -13.56
C ALA A 10 9.63 -1.05 -13.04
N GLU A 11 10.96 -1.06 -13.05
CA GLU A 11 11.78 -2.15 -12.48
C GLU A 11 11.45 -2.37 -11.00
N LYS A 12 11.48 -1.30 -10.17
CA LYS A 12 11.24 -1.43 -8.72
C LYS A 12 9.79 -1.76 -8.39
N VAL A 13 8.83 -1.16 -9.10
CA VAL A 13 7.42 -1.48 -8.91
C VAL A 13 7.15 -2.94 -9.28
N SER A 14 7.80 -3.49 -10.30
CA SER A 14 7.68 -4.91 -10.67
C SER A 14 8.28 -5.86 -9.62
N LEU A 15 9.13 -5.36 -8.73
CA LEU A 15 9.64 -6.06 -7.53
C LEU A 15 8.74 -5.85 -6.30
N ASP A 16 7.50 -5.40 -6.51
CA ASP A 16 6.49 -5.12 -5.48
C ASP A 16 6.88 -4.02 -4.47
N PHE A 17 7.78 -3.11 -4.85
CA PHE A 17 8.07 -1.91 -4.04
C PHE A 17 6.88 -0.96 -4.08
N SER A 18 6.51 -0.41 -2.92
CA SER A 18 5.53 0.66 -2.86
C SER A 18 6.09 1.96 -3.46
N PRO A 19 5.26 2.87 -3.99
CA PRO A 19 5.72 4.16 -4.51
C PRO A 19 6.54 4.99 -3.51
N GLU A 20 6.25 4.87 -2.21
CA GLU A 20 7.02 5.49 -1.13
C GLU A 20 8.42 4.85 -1.01
N GLN A 21 8.53 3.52 -1.11
CA GLN A 21 9.81 2.82 -1.12
C GLN A 21 10.64 3.15 -2.36
N VAL A 22 10.01 3.22 -3.54
CA VAL A 22 10.71 3.63 -4.78
C VAL A 22 11.21 5.07 -4.67
N SER A 23 10.41 5.98 -4.12
CA SER A 23 10.82 7.37 -3.87
C SER A 23 12.04 7.46 -2.95
N GLY A 24 12.02 6.72 -1.84
CA GLY A 24 13.16 6.63 -0.92
C GLY A 24 14.41 6.02 -1.59
N TRP A 25 14.24 4.92 -2.31
CA TRP A 25 15.33 4.25 -3.03
C TRP A 25 15.97 5.15 -4.09
N LEU A 26 15.17 5.88 -4.87
CA LEU A 26 15.67 6.84 -5.87
C LEU A 26 16.49 7.96 -5.23
N LEU A 27 16.09 8.43 -4.05
CA LEU A 27 16.85 9.43 -3.32
C LEU A 27 18.19 8.87 -2.83
N THR A 28 18.20 7.69 -2.22
CA THR A 28 19.41 7.11 -1.62
C THR A 28 20.42 6.60 -2.66
N GLU A 29 19.96 5.92 -3.71
CA GLU A 29 20.84 5.20 -4.64
C GLU A 29 21.17 5.98 -5.91
N ARG A 30 20.38 7.01 -6.24
CA ARG A 30 20.52 7.76 -7.50
C ARG A 30 20.56 9.27 -7.31
N ASP A 31 20.41 9.77 -6.08
CA ASP A 31 20.27 11.20 -5.76
C ASP A 31 19.13 11.88 -6.54
N ILE A 32 18.06 11.12 -6.84
CA ILE A 32 16.90 11.61 -7.60
C ILE A 32 15.73 11.83 -6.65
N LYS A 33 15.37 13.09 -6.44
CA LYS A 33 14.21 13.46 -5.62
C LYS A 33 12.91 13.46 -6.43
N ILE A 34 12.08 12.44 -6.23
CA ILE A 34 10.75 12.32 -6.84
C ILE A 34 9.72 11.99 -5.76
N SER A 35 8.57 12.65 -5.78
CA SER A 35 7.47 12.34 -4.87
C SER A 35 6.80 11.01 -5.24
N HIS A 36 6.38 10.26 -4.23
CA HIS A 36 5.59 9.04 -4.42
C HIS A 36 4.30 9.28 -5.22
N GLU A 37 3.69 10.47 -5.10
CA GLU A 37 2.53 10.85 -5.91
C GLU A 37 2.85 10.88 -7.42
N ARG A 38 4.04 11.36 -7.80
CA ARG A 38 4.47 11.36 -9.21
C ARG A 38 4.64 9.93 -9.74
N ILE A 39 5.08 9.02 -8.88
CA ILE A 39 5.20 7.60 -9.19
C ILE A 39 3.81 6.98 -9.34
N TYR A 40 2.86 7.30 -8.46
CA TYR A 40 1.46 6.90 -8.63
C TYR A 40 0.88 7.38 -9.96
N GLN A 41 1.06 8.65 -10.33
CA GLN A 41 0.62 9.19 -11.62
C GLN A 41 1.18 8.40 -12.81
N HIS A 42 2.45 7.99 -12.74
CA HIS A 42 3.07 7.17 -13.77
C HIS A 42 2.44 5.78 -13.85
N VAL A 43 2.26 5.10 -12.72
CA VAL A 43 1.62 3.77 -12.68
C VAL A 43 0.18 3.82 -13.18
N TRP A 44 -0.56 4.89 -12.87
CA TRP A 44 -1.91 5.09 -13.41
C TRP A 44 -1.91 5.38 -14.91
N THR A 45 -0.95 6.16 -15.39
CA THR A 45 -0.79 6.43 -16.83
C THR A 45 -0.49 5.14 -17.60
N ASP A 46 0.43 4.31 -17.08
CA ASP A 46 0.73 2.98 -17.62
C ASP A 46 -0.53 2.11 -17.70
N LYS A 47 -1.30 2.05 -16.60
CA LYS A 47 -2.60 1.35 -16.59
C LYS A 47 -3.56 1.85 -17.66
N HIS A 48 -3.68 3.18 -17.84
CA HIS A 48 -4.55 3.74 -18.88
C HIS A 48 -4.11 3.38 -20.30
N GLN A 49 -2.82 3.12 -20.49
CA GLN A 49 -2.24 2.65 -21.76
C GLN A 49 -2.31 1.12 -21.93
N GLY A 50 -2.92 0.40 -20.99
CA GLY A 50 -3.03 -1.06 -21.01
C GLY A 50 -1.84 -1.78 -20.35
N GLY A 51 -0.99 -1.05 -19.64
CA GLY A 51 0.09 -1.59 -18.85
C GLY A 51 -0.38 -2.20 -17.52
N GLU A 52 0.57 -2.87 -16.86
CA GLU A 52 0.29 -3.83 -15.80
C GLU A 52 0.98 -3.48 -14.47
N LEU A 53 1.74 -2.38 -14.42
CA LEU A 53 2.48 -1.97 -13.22
C LEU A 53 1.59 -1.83 -12.00
N TYR A 54 0.34 -1.41 -12.20
CA TYR A 54 -0.62 -1.25 -11.12
C TYR A 54 -0.89 -2.56 -10.38
N LYS A 55 -0.74 -3.73 -11.01
CA LYS A 55 -1.02 -5.03 -10.37
C LYS A 55 -0.05 -5.34 -9.22
N HIS A 56 1.17 -4.84 -9.29
CA HIS A 56 2.21 -4.99 -8.27
C HIS A 56 1.99 -4.09 -7.04
N LEU A 57 1.07 -3.12 -7.11
CA LEU A 57 0.74 -2.32 -5.92
C LEU A 57 -0.05 -3.17 -4.91
N ARG A 58 0.38 -3.17 -3.64
CA ARG A 58 -0.25 -3.89 -2.52
C ARG A 58 -1.77 -3.70 -2.39
N HIS A 59 -2.31 -2.58 -2.86
CA HIS A 59 -3.72 -2.24 -2.75
C HIS A 59 -4.49 -2.27 -4.07
N SER A 60 -3.87 -2.73 -5.16
CA SER A 60 -4.42 -2.70 -6.52
C SER A 60 -5.70 -3.54 -6.71
N SER A 61 -5.82 -4.62 -5.97
CA SER A 61 -6.81 -5.67 -6.17
C SER A 61 -7.93 -5.67 -5.11
N LYS A 62 -7.78 -4.92 -4.01
CA LYS A 62 -8.74 -4.95 -2.91
C LYS A 62 -9.88 -3.95 -3.13
N LYS A 63 -11.02 -4.43 -3.66
CA LYS A 63 -12.27 -3.66 -3.60
C LYS A 63 -12.57 -3.34 -2.13
N ARG A 64 -12.63 -2.05 -1.78
CA ARG A 64 -13.06 -1.63 -0.44
C ARG A 64 -14.46 -2.19 -0.16
N LYS A 65 -14.67 -2.68 1.06
CA LYS A 65 -16.00 -3.14 1.53
C LYS A 65 -16.97 -1.97 1.35
N LYS A 66 -18.07 -2.20 0.65
CA LYS A 66 -19.14 -1.21 0.49
C LYS A 66 -19.71 -0.89 1.88
N GLN A 67 -19.93 0.40 2.17
CA GLN A 67 -20.52 0.84 3.43
C GLN A 67 -22.03 0.56 3.51
N TYR A 68 -22.67 0.33 2.37
CA TYR A 68 -24.08 -0.05 2.25
C TYR A 68 -24.23 -1.57 2.06
N GLY A 69 -25.33 -2.13 2.59
CA GLY A 69 -25.61 -3.58 2.61
C GLY A 69 -25.87 -4.09 4.02
N SER A 70 -26.13 -5.40 4.16
CA SER A 70 -26.35 -6.03 5.47
C SER A 70 -25.10 -5.89 6.35
N LYS A 71 -25.29 -5.43 7.60
CA LYS A 71 -24.22 -5.42 8.61
C LYS A 71 -23.66 -6.84 8.78
N ASP A 72 -22.36 -6.90 9.07
CA ASP A 72 -21.66 -8.14 9.32
C ASP A 72 -22.34 -8.89 10.49
N LYS A 73 -22.92 -10.06 10.24
CA LYS A 73 -23.63 -10.86 11.25
C LYS A 73 -22.69 -11.59 12.21
N ARG A 74 -21.37 -11.47 12.02
CA ARG A 74 -20.36 -12.13 12.87
C ARG A 74 -20.45 -11.75 14.35
N GLY A 75 -21.22 -10.70 14.69
CA GLY A 75 -21.49 -10.33 16.07
C GLY A 75 -20.24 -9.85 16.79
N GLN A 76 -20.32 -9.73 18.11
CA GLN A 76 -19.15 -9.50 18.95
C GLN A 76 -18.40 -10.82 19.18
N ILE A 77 -17.09 -10.73 19.42
CA ILE A 77 -16.28 -11.89 19.83
C ILE A 77 -16.91 -12.48 21.10
N ARG A 78 -17.33 -13.75 21.02
CA ARG A 78 -17.88 -14.47 22.17
C ARG A 78 -16.80 -14.54 23.26
N ASN A 79 -17.17 -14.19 24.48
CA ASN A 79 -16.27 -14.12 25.64
C ASN A 79 -15.13 -13.09 25.49
N ARG A 80 -15.39 -11.95 24.84
CA ARG A 80 -14.44 -10.82 24.91
C ARG A 80 -14.31 -10.36 26.37
N ILE A 81 -13.08 -10.29 26.86
CA ILE A 81 -12.76 -9.79 28.20
C ILE A 81 -12.52 -8.28 28.07
N SER A 82 -13.15 -7.47 28.92
CA SER A 82 -12.89 -6.02 28.95
C SER A 82 -11.42 -5.76 29.26
N ILE A 83 -10.88 -4.62 28.83
CA ILE A 83 -9.50 -4.25 29.17
C ILE A 83 -9.34 -4.16 30.70
N GLU A 84 -10.39 -3.69 31.38
CA GLU A 84 -10.47 -3.57 32.84
C GLU A 84 -10.45 -4.92 33.58
N GLU A 85 -10.82 -6.01 32.89
CA GLU A 85 -10.91 -7.36 33.46
C GLU A 85 -9.68 -8.22 33.11
N ARG A 86 -8.70 -7.66 32.39
CA ARG A 86 -7.48 -8.39 32.07
C ARG A 86 -6.62 -8.58 33.32
N PRO A 87 -6.03 -9.77 33.53
CA PRO A 87 -5.15 -10.00 34.66
C PRO A 87 -3.91 -9.09 34.57
N GLU A 88 -3.48 -8.55 35.71
CA GLU A 88 -2.37 -7.60 35.82
C GLU A 88 -1.03 -8.11 35.25
N ILE A 89 -0.87 -9.44 35.12
CA ILE A 89 0.27 -10.07 34.47
C ILE A 89 0.51 -9.57 33.03
N VAL A 90 -0.52 -9.03 32.38
CA VAL A 90 -0.44 -8.47 31.01
C VAL A 90 -0.03 -6.98 31.01
N GLY A 91 -0.02 -6.32 32.17
CA GLY A 91 0.20 -4.88 32.35
C GLY A 91 1.66 -4.44 32.55
N HIS A 92 2.64 -5.27 32.19
CA HIS A 92 4.05 -4.90 32.25
C HIS A 92 4.71 -4.87 30.87
N LEU A 93 4.67 -3.71 30.23
CA LEU A 93 5.69 -3.19 29.30
C LEU A 93 5.73 -1.66 29.40
#